data_AF-A0A920P2G0-F1
#
_entry.id   AF-A0A920P2G0-F1
#
_cell.length_a   1.000
_cell.length_b   1.000
_cell.length_c   1.000
_cell.angle_alpha   90.00
_cell.angle_beta   90.00
_cell.angle_gamma   90.00
#
_symmetry.space_group_name_H-M   'P 1'
#
loop_
_entity.id
_entity.type
_entity.pdbx_description
1 polymer ?
#
loop_
_entity_poly.entity_id
_entity_poly.type
_entity_poly.pdbx_seq_one_letter_code
_entity_poly.pdbx_strand_id
1 'polypeptide(L)'
;MAEIQVDRKKFLATVGAGALAAMTPEDKAEELEHYMIDLLEGHDHDHGHGHGSHETEEDQEQVRPPRGTGNLFQPNGRVFEPMPDKPTLVDFFNLRFAPARHVLQSANYALQTGQPEETVLACLLHDVVQNLIKVDHGWWGAQLVEPYVDERVAWAIRYHAALRFYPDESVGYEYPEMYNRIFGEDYIPEPYIERDYQHARAHKWYMDARLVTLNDTYAFQDGVDVSIEPFIDIIGRHFKQPKEGLGYGGTPSSHMWRTIANPNQPL
;
A
#
# COMPACT_ATOMS: atom_id res chain seq x y z
N MET A 1 -4.00 -15.82 15.78
CA MET A 1 -4.06 -14.99 14.56
C MET A 1 -3.74 -15.91 13.40
N ALA A 2 -4.49 -15.83 12.33
CA ALA A 2 -4.26 -16.62 11.12
C ALA A 2 -3.98 -15.67 9.98
N GLU A 3 -3.00 -16.03 9.16
CA GLU A 3 -2.71 -15.34 7.91
C GLU A 3 -3.96 -15.40 7.01
N ILE A 4 -4.23 -14.31 6.29
CA ILE A 4 -5.37 -14.28 5.36
C ILE A 4 -5.22 -15.41 4.34
N GLN A 5 -6.24 -16.27 4.30
CA GLN A 5 -6.30 -17.31 3.28
C GLN A 5 -6.93 -16.72 2.02
N VAL A 6 -6.08 -16.48 1.01
CA VAL A 6 -6.53 -16.10 -0.33
C VAL A 6 -7.25 -17.29 -0.98
N ASP A 7 -8.57 -17.18 -1.15
CA ASP A 7 -9.34 -18.13 -1.96
C ASP A 7 -8.99 -17.90 -3.44
N ARG A 8 -8.20 -18.81 -4.00
CA ARG A 8 -7.76 -18.75 -5.40
C ARG A 8 -8.92 -18.58 -6.38
N LYS A 9 -10.09 -19.17 -6.12
CA LYS A 9 -11.25 -19.05 -7.01
C LYS A 9 -11.84 -17.65 -6.96
N LYS A 10 -11.91 -17.03 -5.77
CA LYS A 10 -12.39 -15.65 -5.62
C LYS A 10 -11.42 -14.64 -6.22
N PHE A 11 -10.11 -14.79 -5.98
CA PHE A 11 -9.08 -13.97 -6.63
C PHE A 11 -9.12 -14.10 -8.17
N LEU A 12 -9.26 -15.31 -8.69
CA LEU A 12 -9.40 -15.50 -10.14
C LEU A 12 -10.69 -14.90 -10.70
N ALA A 13 -11.73 -14.74 -9.89
CA ALA A 13 -12.98 -14.11 -10.30
C ALA A 13 -12.86 -12.58 -10.39
N THR A 14 -12.08 -11.93 -9.50
CA THR A 14 -11.82 -10.47 -9.59
C THR A 14 -11.00 -10.14 -10.84
N VAL A 15 -9.98 -10.96 -11.11
CA VAL A 15 -9.06 -10.73 -12.23
C VAL A 15 -9.63 -11.24 -13.57
N GLY A 16 -10.28 -12.40 -13.56
CA GLY A 16 -10.63 -13.19 -14.74
C GLY A 16 -9.49 -14.13 -15.16
N ALA A 17 -9.72 -15.44 -15.16
CA ALA A 17 -8.66 -16.44 -15.36
C ALA A 17 -7.88 -16.29 -16.69
N GLY A 18 -8.56 -15.89 -17.78
CA GLY A 18 -7.92 -15.62 -19.07
C GLY A 18 -7.09 -14.32 -19.06
N ALA A 19 -7.54 -13.30 -18.34
CA ALA A 19 -6.80 -12.06 -18.17
C ALA A 19 -5.54 -12.27 -17.33
N LEU A 20 -5.62 -13.04 -16.24
CA LEU A 20 -4.47 -13.39 -15.40
C LEU A 20 -3.37 -14.07 -16.23
N ALA A 21 -3.73 -15.00 -17.12
CA ALA A 21 -2.75 -15.69 -17.97
C ALA A 21 -1.99 -14.74 -18.92
N ALA A 22 -2.60 -13.62 -19.31
CA ALA A 22 -2.02 -12.61 -20.20
C ALA A 22 -1.28 -11.48 -19.46
N MET A 23 -1.36 -11.41 -18.12
CA MET A 23 -0.70 -10.39 -17.32
C MET A 23 0.81 -10.57 -17.30
N THR A 24 1.53 -9.43 -17.21
CA THR A 24 2.94 -9.47 -16.82
C THR A 24 3.04 -10.03 -15.40
N PRO A 25 4.22 -10.54 -15.01
CA PRO A 25 4.41 -11.02 -13.66
C PRO A 25 4.16 -9.92 -12.61
N GLU A 26 4.62 -8.69 -12.85
CA GLU A 26 4.42 -7.52 -11.98
C GLU A 26 2.95 -7.18 -11.76
N ASP A 27 2.17 -7.14 -12.85
CA ASP A 27 0.73 -6.90 -12.77
C ASP A 27 0.05 -7.91 -11.84
N LYS A 28 0.46 -9.17 -11.86
CA LYS A 28 -0.12 -10.20 -10.98
C LYS A 28 0.23 -9.95 -9.51
N ALA A 29 1.47 -9.51 -9.23
CA ALA A 29 1.96 -9.21 -7.88
C ALA A 29 1.20 -8.05 -7.25
N GLU A 30 1.08 -6.95 -7.99
CA GLU A 30 0.27 -5.81 -7.59
C GLU A 30 -1.19 -6.22 -7.37
N GLU A 31 -1.83 -6.94 -8.31
CA GLU A 31 -3.23 -7.36 -8.16
C GLU A 31 -3.48 -8.24 -6.94
N LEU A 32 -2.56 -9.14 -6.62
CA LEU A 32 -2.67 -9.98 -5.44
C LEU A 32 -2.57 -9.17 -4.15
N GLU A 33 -1.56 -8.32 -4.05
CA GLU A 33 -1.34 -7.51 -2.86
C GLU A 33 -2.52 -6.58 -2.62
N HIS A 34 -3.00 -5.92 -3.67
CA HIS A 34 -4.22 -5.11 -3.61
C HIS A 34 -5.43 -5.92 -3.17
N TYR A 35 -5.62 -7.13 -3.72
CA TYR A 35 -6.72 -8.00 -3.31
C TYR A 35 -6.66 -8.32 -1.82
N MET A 36 -5.47 -8.56 -1.27
CA MET A 36 -5.30 -8.85 0.14
C MET A 36 -5.49 -7.63 1.03
N ILE A 37 -5.04 -6.46 0.59
CA ILE A 37 -5.30 -5.18 1.26
C ILE A 37 -6.81 -4.93 1.27
N ASP A 38 -7.51 -5.10 0.16
CA ASP A 38 -8.95 -4.90 0.08
C ASP A 38 -9.71 -5.87 1.00
N LEU A 39 -9.31 -7.15 1.04
CA LEU A 39 -9.84 -8.14 1.99
C LEU A 39 -9.61 -7.74 3.45
N LEU A 40 -8.41 -7.27 3.79
CA LEU A 40 -8.07 -6.79 5.13
C LEU A 40 -8.92 -5.61 5.55
N GLU A 41 -9.10 -4.67 4.63
CA GLU A 41 -9.81 -3.41 4.86
C GLU A 41 -11.33 -3.62 4.94
N GLY A 42 -11.82 -4.82 4.67
CA GLY A 42 -13.26 -5.09 4.67
C GLY A 42 -13.97 -4.33 3.56
N HIS A 43 -13.25 -3.98 2.48
CA HIS A 43 -13.89 -3.60 1.23
C HIS A 43 -14.56 -4.87 0.69
N ASP A 44 -15.85 -5.03 1.00
CA ASP A 44 -16.65 -6.12 0.47
C ASP A 44 -16.52 -6.12 -1.07
N HIS A 45 -15.96 -7.20 -1.62
CA HIS A 45 -16.16 -7.55 -3.04
C HIS A 45 -17.64 -7.84 -3.35
N ASP A 46 -18.53 -7.77 -2.35
CA ASP A 46 -19.96 -8.04 -2.49
C ASP A 46 -20.74 -6.87 -3.10
N HIS A 47 -20.12 -5.70 -3.29
CA HIS A 47 -20.73 -4.58 -4.04
C HIS A 47 -19.88 -4.16 -5.25
N GLY A 48 -19.81 -5.11 -6.20
CA GLY A 48 -19.33 -4.93 -7.57
C GLY A 48 -19.45 -6.22 -8.38
N HIS A 49 -20.68 -6.62 -8.68
CA HIS A 49 -21.16 -7.85 -9.37
C HIS A 49 -21.49 -9.04 -8.47
N GLY A 50 -22.74 -9.04 -8.01
CA GLY A 50 -23.41 -10.26 -7.60
C GLY A 50 -23.50 -11.24 -8.77
N HIS A 51 -22.56 -12.17 -8.89
CA HIS A 51 -22.79 -13.41 -9.65
C HIS A 51 -23.58 -14.42 -8.80
N GLY A 52 -24.81 -14.02 -8.48
CA GLY A 52 -25.91 -14.92 -8.15
C GLY A 52 -26.68 -15.25 -9.44
N SER A 53 -26.22 -16.25 -10.19
CA SER A 53 -27.01 -17.02 -11.17
C SER A 53 -27.79 -16.31 -12.30
N HIS A 54 -27.65 -15.01 -12.53
CA HIS A 54 -28.20 -14.34 -13.72
C HIS A 54 -27.25 -13.27 -14.24
N GLU A 55 -26.31 -13.68 -15.10
CA GLU A 55 -25.54 -12.76 -15.94
C GLU A 55 -26.48 -12.25 -17.03
N THR A 56 -26.87 -10.97 -17.00
CA THR A 56 -27.46 -10.31 -18.17
C THR A 56 -26.35 -9.71 -19.02
N GLU A 57 -26.53 -9.74 -20.34
CA GLU A 57 -25.56 -9.30 -21.35
C GLU A 57 -25.06 -7.83 -21.17
N GLU A 58 -25.73 -7.01 -20.35
CA GLU A 58 -25.37 -5.61 -20.05
C GLU A 58 -24.14 -5.43 -19.13
N ASP A 59 -23.77 -6.42 -18.30
CA ASP A 59 -22.60 -6.30 -17.40
C ASP A 59 -21.25 -6.55 -18.10
N GLN A 60 -21.27 -7.01 -19.36
CA GLN A 60 -20.07 -7.34 -20.12
C GLN A 60 -19.40 -6.13 -20.82
N GLU A 61 -20.02 -4.94 -20.75
CA GLU A 61 -19.54 -3.71 -21.42
C GLU A 61 -18.93 -2.65 -20.50
N GLN A 62 -18.80 -2.88 -19.18
CA GLN A 62 -18.14 -1.90 -18.32
C GLN A 62 -16.62 -1.93 -18.51
N VAL A 63 -16.08 -0.82 -19.01
CA VAL A 63 -14.63 -0.59 -19.13
C VAL A 63 -14.01 -0.59 -17.75
N ARG A 64 -13.18 -1.60 -17.45
CA ARG A 64 -12.41 -1.66 -16.20
C ARG A 64 -11.38 -0.53 -16.15
N PRO A 65 -11.17 0.13 -15.00
CA PRO A 65 -10.10 1.11 -14.87
C PRO A 65 -8.73 0.44 -15.05
N PRO A 66 -7.69 1.19 -15.46
CA PRO A 66 -6.32 0.69 -15.46
C PRO A 66 -5.92 0.15 -14.08
N ARG A 67 -5.14 -0.92 -14.02
CA ARG A 67 -4.74 -1.60 -12.76
C ARG A 67 -3.99 -0.70 -11.78
N GLY A 68 -3.20 0.23 -12.30
CA GLY A 68 -2.50 1.24 -11.50
C GLY A 68 -3.42 2.27 -10.81
N THR A 69 -4.74 2.22 -11.04
CA THR A 69 -5.69 3.19 -10.48
C THR A 69 -5.93 2.93 -9.00
N GLY A 70 -5.68 3.93 -8.15
CA GLY A 70 -6.00 3.84 -6.73
C GLY A 70 -7.51 3.83 -6.44
N ASN A 71 -7.87 3.48 -5.21
CA ASN A 71 -9.27 3.30 -4.80
C ASN A 71 -10.02 4.64 -4.56
N LEU A 72 -9.30 5.73 -4.33
CA LEU A 72 -9.84 7.03 -3.90
C LEU A 72 -10.83 7.64 -4.91
N PHE A 73 -10.56 7.48 -6.21
CA PHE A 73 -11.36 8.05 -7.29
C PHE A 73 -12.32 7.07 -7.95
N GLN A 74 -12.38 5.83 -7.45
CA GLN A 74 -13.28 4.84 -8.00
C GLN A 74 -14.72 5.10 -7.50
N PRO A 75 -15.74 4.92 -8.36
CA PRO A 75 -17.14 5.05 -7.94
C PRO A 75 -17.50 3.99 -6.89
N ASN A 76 -17.57 4.38 -5.62
CA ASN A 76 -17.83 3.45 -4.50
C ASN A 76 -18.90 3.95 -3.53
N GLY A 77 -19.59 5.05 -3.84
CA GLY A 77 -20.63 5.65 -2.99
C GLY A 77 -20.13 6.19 -1.64
N ARG A 78 -18.81 6.18 -1.40
CA ARG A 78 -18.20 6.63 -0.15
C ARG A 78 -18.48 8.11 0.08
N VAL A 79 -18.97 8.42 1.26
CA VAL A 79 -19.10 9.80 1.72
C VAL A 79 -17.80 10.21 2.40
N PHE A 80 -17.14 11.23 1.86
CA PHE A 80 -15.93 11.77 2.45
C PHE A 80 -16.27 12.88 3.44
N GLU A 81 -16.08 12.62 4.73
CA GLU A 81 -16.20 13.65 5.76
C GLU A 81 -15.18 14.77 5.53
N PRO A 82 -15.52 16.04 5.83
CA PRO A 82 -14.62 17.16 5.62
C PRO A 82 -13.36 17.04 6.50
N MET A 83 -12.21 17.42 5.95
CA MET A 83 -10.98 17.52 6.73
C MET A 83 -11.05 18.75 7.68
N PRO A 84 -10.38 18.73 8.84
CA PRO A 84 -10.19 19.94 9.65
C PRO A 84 -9.46 21.05 8.89
N ASP A 85 -9.58 22.31 9.35
CA ASP A 85 -8.92 23.47 8.71
C ASP A 85 -7.39 23.33 8.59
N LYS A 86 -6.78 22.56 9.50
CA LYS A 86 -5.33 22.28 9.54
C LYS A 86 -5.09 20.77 9.64
N PRO A 87 -5.27 20.02 8.53
CA PRO A 87 -5.20 18.57 8.56
C PRO A 87 -3.86 18.05 9.09
N THR A 88 -3.90 17.13 10.04
CA THR A 88 -2.74 16.38 10.53
C THR A 88 -2.62 15.02 9.85
N LEU A 89 -1.46 14.37 9.94
CA LEU A 89 -1.32 13.00 9.45
C LEU A 89 -2.33 12.03 10.11
N VAL A 90 -2.62 12.21 11.40
CA VAL A 90 -3.62 11.41 12.11
C VAL A 90 -5.02 11.61 11.53
N ASP A 91 -5.38 12.85 11.14
CA ASP A 91 -6.65 13.11 10.46
C ASP A 91 -6.74 12.38 9.12
N PHE A 92 -5.65 12.28 8.36
CA PHE A 92 -5.62 11.51 7.12
C PHE A 92 -5.83 10.01 7.38
N PHE A 93 -5.20 9.44 8.41
CA PHE A 93 -5.45 8.05 8.81
C PHE A 93 -6.92 7.81 9.12
N ASN A 94 -7.54 8.71 9.89
CA ASN A 94 -8.92 8.54 10.34
C ASN A 94 -9.95 8.82 9.23
N LEU A 95 -9.69 9.77 8.32
CA LEU A 95 -10.70 10.28 7.40
C LEU A 95 -10.47 9.90 5.93
N ARG A 96 -9.26 9.49 5.54
CA ARG A 96 -8.91 9.22 4.13
C ARG A 96 -8.28 7.85 3.91
N PHE A 97 -7.38 7.42 4.79
CA PHE A 97 -6.74 6.11 4.67
C PHE A 97 -7.52 5.02 5.38
N ALA A 98 -8.46 5.36 6.25
CA ALA A 98 -9.26 4.39 6.97
C ALA A 98 -9.89 3.35 6.01
N PRO A 99 -9.78 2.06 6.35
CA PRO A 99 -9.37 1.55 7.67
C PRO A 99 -7.85 1.30 7.83
N ALA A 100 -7.03 1.44 6.78
CA ALA A 100 -5.57 1.39 6.81
C ALA A 100 -4.97 0.17 7.55
N ARG A 101 -5.69 -0.95 7.60
CA ARG A 101 -5.36 -2.09 8.47
C ARG A 101 -4.00 -2.67 8.14
N HIS A 102 -3.66 -2.71 6.86
CA HIS A 102 -2.39 -3.22 6.37
C HIS A 102 -1.19 -2.45 6.94
N VAL A 103 -1.04 -1.16 6.63
CA VAL A 103 0.10 -0.36 7.11
C VAL A 103 0.13 -0.24 8.65
N LEU A 104 -1.03 -0.25 9.31
CA LEU A 104 -1.12 -0.27 10.77
C LEU A 104 -0.61 -1.58 11.38
N GLN A 105 -0.86 -2.74 10.73
CA GLN A 105 -0.29 -4.01 11.16
C GLN A 105 1.22 -4.05 10.95
N SER A 106 1.71 -3.59 9.79
CA SER A 106 3.15 -3.51 9.49
C SER A 106 3.88 -2.67 10.54
N ALA A 107 3.39 -1.47 10.83
CA ALA A 107 3.95 -0.59 11.85
C ALA A 107 3.85 -1.18 13.27
N ASN A 108 2.74 -1.84 13.60
CA ASN A 108 2.55 -2.45 14.91
C ASN A 108 3.54 -3.60 15.14
N TYR A 109 3.76 -4.44 14.11
CA TYR A 109 4.76 -5.51 14.19
C TYR A 109 6.18 -4.96 14.32
N ALA A 110 6.53 -3.91 13.56
CA ALA A 110 7.82 -3.22 13.71
C ALA A 110 8.00 -2.66 15.13
N LEU A 111 6.96 -2.05 15.70
CA LEU A 111 6.99 -1.52 17.07
C LEU A 111 7.17 -2.63 18.11
N GLN A 112 6.42 -3.73 17.99
CA GLN A 112 6.46 -4.86 18.93
C GLN A 112 7.79 -5.62 18.89
N THR A 113 8.45 -5.65 17.73
CA THR A 113 9.76 -6.30 17.57
C THR A 113 10.94 -5.38 17.88
N GLY A 114 10.67 -4.14 18.32
CA GLY A 114 11.70 -3.20 18.79
C GLY A 114 12.52 -2.58 17.66
N GLN A 115 11.94 -2.43 16.47
CA GLN A 115 12.59 -1.74 15.36
C GLN A 115 12.81 -0.25 15.67
N PRO A 116 13.77 0.42 15.00
CA PRO A 116 13.94 1.87 15.10
C PRO A 116 12.63 2.63 14.78
N GLU A 117 12.40 3.77 15.44
CA GLU A 117 11.18 4.55 15.26
C GLU A 117 11.01 5.05 13.81
N GLU A 118 12.12 5.34 13.12
CA GLU A 118 12.14 5.68 11.70
C GLU A 118 11.64 4.51 10.83
N THR A 119 11.99 3.27 11.18
CA THR A 119 11.47 2.07 10.51
C THR A 119 9.99 1.87 10.81
N VAL A 120 9.56 2.07 12.06
CA VAL A 120 8.13 2.03 12.43
C VAL A 120 7.33 3.06 11.62
N LEU A 121 7.85 4.28 11.50
CA LEU A 121 7.23 5.33 10.68
C LEU A 121 7.22 4.97 9.19
N ALA A 122 8.29 4.39 8.66
CA ALA A 122 8.32 3.93 7.27
C ALA A 122 7.27 2.84 7.00
N CYS A 123 7.16 1.84 7.88
CA CYS A 123 6.11 0.81 7.83
C CYS A 123 4.70 1.41 7.92
N LEU A 124 4.50 2.44 8.73
CA LEU A 124 3.21 3.11 8.84
C LEU A 124 2.80 3.84 7.55
N LEU A 125 3.77 4.30 6.76
CA LEU A 125 3.55 5.20 5.63
C LEU A 125 3.73 4.56 4.25
N HIS A 126 4.34 3.39 4.14
CA HIS A 126 4.85 2.88 2.86
C HIS A 126 3.78 2.77 1.76
N ASP A 127 2.57 2.34 2.11
CA ASP A 127 1.49 2.06 1.15
C ASP A 127 0.25 2.93 1.28
N VAL A 128 0.27 3.99 2.09
CA VAL A 128 -0.89 4.90 2.21
C VAL A 128 -1.25 5.56 0.87
N VAL A 129 -0.29 5.63 -0.06
CA VAL A 129 -0.47 6.21 -1.39
C VAL A 129 -1.26 5.31 -2.34
N GLN A 130 -1.40 4.00 -2.06
CA GLN A 130 -2.12 3.07 -2.92
C GLN A 130 -3.60 3.45 -3.09
N ASN A 131 -4.16 4.16 -2.11
CA ASN A 131 -5.48 4.80 -2.24
C ASN A 131 -5.52 5.81 -3.40
N LEU A 132 -4.45 6.55 -3.65
CA LEU A 132 -4.35 7.50 -4.76
C LEU A 132 -3.91 6.81 -6.06
N ILE A 133 -2.83 6.04 -6.01
CA ILE A 133 -2.19 5.42 -7.17
C ILE A 133 -1.41 4.17 -6.75
N LYS A 134 -1.58 3.09 -7.52
CA LYS A 134 -1.02 1.78 -7.23
C LYS A 134 0.28 1.49 -7.98
N VAL A 135 0.34 1.92 -9.25
CA VAL A 135 1.56 1.78 -10.06
C VAL A 135 2.69 2.59 -9.44
N ASP A 136 3.87 1.97 -9.29
CA ASP A 136 5.04 2.59 -8.66
C ASP A 136 4.74 3.17 -7.25
N HIS A 137 3.89 2.51 -6.45
CA HIS A 137 3.45 3.03 -5.15
C HIS A 137 4.64 3.41 -4.23
N GLY A 138 5.74 2.65 -4.23
CA GLY A 138 6.93 3.01 -3.46
C GLY A 138 7.49 4.40 -3.82
N TRP A 139 7.54 4.72 -5.13
CA TRP A 139 7.99 6.03 -5.61
C TRP A 139 7.02 7.15 -5.26
N TRP A 140 5.72 6.94 -5.52
CA TRP A 140 4.68 7.92 -5.22
C TRP A 140 4.56 8.18 -3.71
N GLY A 141 4.67 7.13 -2.89
CA GLY A 141 4.62 7.19 -1.44
C GLY A 141 5.82 7.95 -0.88
N ALA A 142 7.03 7.64 -1.38
CA ALA A 142 8.22 8.40 -1.02
C ALA A 142 8.09 9.89 -1.36
N GLN A 143 7.63 10.23 -2.57
CA GLN A 143 7.43 11.62 -2.98
C GLN A 143 6.38 12.35 -2.12
N LEU A 144 5.30 11.66 -1.74
CA LEU A 144 4.25 12.22 -0.88
C LEU A 144 4.83 12.69 0.47
N VAL A 145 5.68 11.86 1.09
CA VAL A 145 6.14 12.07 2.47
C VAL A 145 7.51 12.73 2.59
N GLU A 146 8.36 12.70 1.56
CA GLU A 146 9.75 13.20 1.56
C GLU A 146 9.93 14.60 2.17
N PRO A 147 9.03 15.59 1.95
CA PRO A 147 9.18 16.90 2.60
C PRO A 147 9.02 16.90 4.12
N TYR A 148 8.44 15.84 4.68
CA TYR A 148 7.99 15.78 6.07
C TYR A 148 8.82 14.83 6.93
N VAL A 149 9.62 13.94 6.35
CA VAL A 149 10.36 12.92 7.09
C VAL A 149 11.87 13.10 6.95
N ASP A 150 12.65 12.23 7.59
CA ASP A 150 14.08 12.09 7.30
C ASP A 150 14.29 11.44 5.92
N GLU A 151 15.38 11.78 5.25
CA GLU A 151 15.73 11.23 3.93
C GLU A 151 15.76 9.69 3.93
N ARG A 152 16.14 9.06 5.05
CA ARG A 152 16.17 7.61 5.22
C ARG A 152 14.80 6.98 5.17
N VAL A 153 13.79 7.62 5.80
CA VAL A 153 12.41 7.11 5.81
C VAL A 153 11.83 7.15 4.40
N ALA A 154 12.00 8.27 3.70
CA ALA A 154 11.56 8.38 2.31
C ALA A 154 12.29 7.39 1.39
N TRP A 155 13.59 7.16 1.62
CA TRP A 155 14.36 6.16 0.86
C TRP A 155 13.89 4.73 1.14
N ALA A 156 13.60 4.40 2.41
CA ALA A 156 13.06 3.10 2.79
C ALA A 156 11.74 2.81 2.07
N ILE A 157 10.81 3.77 2.10
CA ILE A 157 9.53 3.70 1.38
C ILE A 157 9.75 3.61 -0.13
N ARG A 158 10.73 4.31 -0.70
CA ARG A 158 10.96 4.28 -2.15
C ARG A 158 11.32 2.90 -2.66
N TYR A 159 12.23 2.22 -1.96
CA TYR A 159 12.83 0.99 -2.46
C TYR A 159 12.22 -0.29 -1.90
N HIS A 160 11.33 -0.23 -0.90
CA HIS A 160 10.69 -1.44 -0.36
C HIS A 160 9.96 -2.23 -1.46
N ALA A 161 9.27 -1.55 -2.38
CA ALA A 161 8.53 -2.15 -3.48
C ALA A 161 9.41 -3.05 -4.38
N ALA A 162 10.62 -2.59 -4.74
CA ALA A 162 11.53 -3.41 -5.54
C ALA A 162 12.09 -4.59 -4.74
N LEU A 163 12.40 -4.36 -3.45
CA LEU A 163 13.02 -5.37 -2.59
C LEU A 163 12.09 -6.57 -2.30
N ARG A 164 10.77 -6.43 -2.38
CA ARG A 164 9.81 -7.51 -2.11
C ARG A 164 9.95 -8.70 -3.06
N PHE A 165 10.54 -8.48 -4.25
CA PHE A 165 10.73 -9.51 -5.26
C PHE A 165 12.04 -10.31 -5.11
N TYR A 166 12.93 -9.91 -4.21
CA TYR A 166 14.26 -10.51 -4.11
C TYR A 166 14.52 -11.05 -2.71
N PRO A 167 14.77 -12.37 -2.57
CA PRO A 167 15.10 -12.96 -1.28
C PRO A 167 16.43 -12.43 -0.74
N ASP A 168 16.55 -12.45 0.58
CA ASP A 168 17.79 -12.19 1.32
C ASP A 168 17.86 -13.12 2.55
N GLU A 169 18.46 -14.29 2.34
CA GLU A 169 18.64 -15.31 3.38
C GLU A 169 19.42 -14.77 4.59
N SER A 170 20.29 -13.77 4.41
CA SER A 170 21.10 -13.21 5.51
C SER A 170 20.26 -12.53 6.59
N VAL A 171 19.01 -12.18 6.26
CA VAL A 171 18.04 -11.54 7.16
C VAL A 171 16.73 -12.32 7.25
N GLY A 172 16.71 -13.56 6.74
CA GLY A 172 15.53 -14.42 6.77
C GLY A 172 14.38 -13.95 5.89
N TYR A 173 14.64 -13.13 4.86
CA TYR A 173 13.62 -12.74 3.89
C TYR A 173 13.59 -13.77 2.76
N GLU A 174 12.65 -14.70 2.81
CA GLU A 174 12.39 -15.62 1.71
C GLU A 174 11.44 -14.97 0.69
N TYR A 175 11.52 -15.41 -0.57
CA TYR A 175 10.54 -14.96 -1.57
C TYR A 175 9.15 -15.44 -1.14
N PRO A 176 8.16 -14.54 -0.96
CA PRO A 176 6.87 -14.91 -0.39
C PRO A 176 6.22 -16.10 -1.12
N GLU A 177 5.91 -17.18 -0.40
CA GLU A 177 5.38 -18.42 -0.99
C GLU A 177 4.10 -18.17 -1.79
N MET A 178 3.31 -17.19 -1.36
CA MET A 178 2.10 -16.77 -2.03
C MET A 178 2.34 -16.20 -3.44
N TYR A 179 3.46 -15.50 -3.64
CA TYR A 179 3.89 -15.06 -4.96
C TYR A 179 4.22 -16.26 -5.85
N ASN A 180 4.86 -17.30 -5.32
CA ASN A 180 5.08 -18.55 -6.08
C ASN A 180 3.76 -19.25 -6.44
N ARG A 181 2.81 -19.34 -5.50
CA ARG A 181 1.51 -19.99 -5.70
C ARG A 181 0.65 -19.31 -6.77
N ILE A 182 0.86 -18.02 -7.01
CA ILE A 182 0.01 -17.19 -7.88
C ILE A 182 0.72 -16.81 -9.19
N PHE A 183 2.06 -16.63 -9.17
CA PHE A 183 2.84 -16.18 -10.32
C PHE A 183 3.69 -17.29 -10.97
N GLY A 184 3.96 -18.39 -10.25
CA GLY A 184 4.85 -19.47 -10.69
C GLY A 184 6.31 -19.23 -10.31
N GLU A 185 7.11 -20.29 -10.26
CA GLU A 185 8.52 -20.27 -9.83
C GLU A 185 9.48 -19.56 -10.81
N ASP A 186 9.03 -19.26 -12.05
CA ASP A 186 9.83 -18.65 -13.12
C ASP A 186 9.63 -17.11 -13.25
N TYR A 187 9.16 -16.44 -12.19
CA TYR A 187 8.88 -15.01 -12.16
C TYR A 187 10.17 -14.17 -12.33
N ILE A 188 10.16 -13.18 -13.23
CA ILE A 188 11.24 -12.21 -13.43
C ILE A 188 10.62 -10.79 -13.43
N PRO A 189 11.01 -9.88 -12.51
CA PRO A 189 10.59 -8.48 -12.53
C PRO A 189 10.95 -7.74 -13.82
N GLU A 190 10.31 -6.59 -14.05
CA GLU A 190 10.75 -5.70 -15.11
C GLU A 190 12.21 -5.21 -14.92
N PRO A 191 12.96 -4.92 -16.00
CA PRO A 191 14.37 -4.57 -15.90
C PRO A 191 14.69 -3.36 -15.00
N TYR A 192 13.75 -2.43 -14.84
CA TYR A 192 13.96 -1.27 -13.97
C TYR A 192 13.85 -1.65 -12.48
N ILE A 193 13.00 -2.62 -12.14
CA ILE A 193 12.89 -3.17 -10.77
C ILE A 193 14.19 -3.89 -10.38
N GLU A 194 14.77 -4.68 -11.28
CA GLU A 194 16.09 -5.31 -11.06
C GLU A 194 17.17 -4.25 -10.83
N ARG A 195 17.21 -3.22 -11.67
CA ARG A 195 18.17 -2.12 -11.49
C ARG A 195 18.01 -1.44 -10.13
N ASP A 196 16.78 -1.21 -9.71
CA ASP A 196 16.47 -0.54 -8.44
C ASP A 196 16.79 -1.45 -7.25
N TYR A 197 16.57 -2.76 -7.35
CA TYR A 197 17.06 -3.77 -6.39
C TYR A 197 18.58 -3.73 -6.26
N GLN A 198 19.31 -3.80 -7.37
CA GLN A 198 20.78 -3.77 -7.35
C GLN A 198 21.31 -2.47 -6.74
N HIS A 199 20.67 -1.34 -7.08
CA HIS A 199 20.98 -0.05 -6.48
C HIS A 199 20.75 -0.06 -4.96
N ALA A 200 19.58 -0.50 -4.51
CA ALA A 200 19.23 -0.59 -3.10
C ALA A 200 20.19 -1.52 -2.35
N ARG A 201 20.52 -2.68 -2.92
CA ARG A 201 21.41 -3.69 -2.33
C ARG A 201 22.83 -3.17 -2.09
N ALA A 202 23.33 -2.30 -2.97
CA ALA A 202 24.63 -1.66 -2.83
C ALA A 202 24.61 -0.41 -1.92
N HIS A 203 23.43 0.07 -1.51
CA HIS A 203 23.28 1.31 -0.77
C HIS A 203 23.44 1.10 0.75
N LYS A 204 24.00 2.10 1.43
CA LYS A 204 24.20 2.08 2.90
C LYS A 204 22.90 1.97 3.72
N TRP A 205 21.75 2.28 3.10
CA TRP A 205 20.43 2.22 3.72
C TRP A 205 19.62 1.00 3.30
N TYR A 206 20.25 0.02 2.63
CA TYR A 206 19.60 -1.23 2.23
C TYR A 206 18.71 -1.82 3.32
N MET A 207 19.23 -1.88 4.56
CA MET A 207 18.49 -2.43 5.68
C MET A 207 17.27 -1.61 6.09
N ASP A 208 17.27 -0.29 5.90
CA ASP A 208 16.12 0.55 6.19
C ASP A 208 14.92 0.16 5.29
N ALA A 209 15.14 -0.03 3.98
CA ALA A 209 14.10 -0.52 3.06
C ALA A 209 13.76 -2.00 3.27
N ARG A 210 14.77 -2.85 3.51
CA ARG A 210 14.57 -4.29 3.72
C ARG A 210 13.75 -4.57 4.98
N LEU A 211 13.95 -3.79 6.05
CA LEU A 211 13.12 -3.91 7.25
C LEU A 211 11.66 -3.55 6.97
N VAL A 212 11.37 -2.58 6.09
CA VAL A 212 9.98 -2.34 5.65
C VAL A 212 9.40 -3.60 5.03
N THR A 213 10.08 -4.23 4.06
CA THR A 213 9.58 -5.47 3.41
C THR A 213 9.41 -6.65 4.38
N LEU A 214 10.29 -6.77 5.38
CA LEU A 214 10.21 -7.82 6.39
C LEU A 214 8.97 -7.65 7.27
N ASN A 215 8.72 -6.43 7.76
CA ASN A 215 7.57 -6.16 8.62
C ASN A 215 6.26 -6.17 7.84
N ASP A 216 6.31 -5.80 6.56
CA ASP A 216 5.19 -5.84 5.63
C ASP A 216 4.65 -7.26 5.40
N THR A 217 5.53 -8.27 5.34
CA THR A 217 5.11 -9.68 5.18
C THR A 217 4.18 -10.15 6.33
N TYR A 218 4.27 -9.54 7.51
CA TYR A 218 3.42 -9.86 8.67
C TYR A 218 2.13 -9.02 8.74
N ALA A 219 1.87 -8.17 7.75
CA ALA A 219 0.78 -7.21 7.76
C ALA A 219 -0.53 -7.72 7.11
N PHE A 220 -0.63 -9.03 6.88
CA PHE A 220 -1.76 -9.71 6.25
C PHE A 220 -2.48 -10.70 7.19
N GLN A 221 -2.70 -10.29 8.43
CA GLN A 221 -3.28 -11.13 9.48
C GLN A 221 -4.73 -10.75 9.77
N ASP A 222 -5.61 -11.75 9.82
CA ASP A 222 -7.01 -11.54 10.20
C ASP A 222 -7.16 -11.47 11.73
N GLY A 223 -8.13 -10.67 12.19
CA GLY A 223 -8.47 -10.52 13.61
C GLY A 223 -7.44 -9.74 14.45
N VAL A 224 -6.47 -9.06 13.83
CA VAL A 224 -5.59 -8.13 14.54
C VAL A 224 -6.33 -6.83 14.79
N ASP A 225 -6.39 -6.43 16.06
CA ASP A 225 -6.88 -5.12 16.48
C ASP A 225 -5.72 -4.12 16.36
N VAL A 226 -5.87 -3.15 15.45
CA VAL A 226 -4.86 -2.14 15.16
C VAL A 226 -5.50 -0.77 15.16
N SER A 227 -4.76 0.22 15.65
CA SER A 227 -5.18 1.61 15.69
C SER A 227 -3.98 2.52 15.50
N ILE A 228 -4.22 3.80 15.19
CA ILE A 228 -3.17 4.80 15.01
C ILE A 228 -2.55 5.24 16.36
N GLU A 229 -3.25 5.00 17.47
CA GLU A 229 -2.90 5.51 18.81
C GLU A 229 -1.45 5.23 19.24
N PRO A 230 -0.89 4.01 19.08
CA PRO A 230 0.49 3.72 19.50
C PRO A 230 1.55 4.53 18.75
N PHE A 231 1.20 5.07 17.58
CA PHE A 231 2.13 5.75 16.69
C PHE A 231 2.08 7.28 16.80
N ILE A 232 1.13 7.86 17.55
CA ILE A 232 0.96 9.31 17.66
C ILE A 232 2.24 9.99 18.15
N ASP A 233 2.91 9.43 19.16
CA ASP A 233 4.16 9.99 19.68
C ASP A 233 5.34 9.82 18.70
N ILE A 234 5.37 8.71 17.94
CA ILE A 234 6.38 8.49 16.88
C ILE A 234 6.18 9.51 15.76
N ILE A 235 4.94 9.70 15.30
CA ILE A 235 4.58 10.74 14.33
C ILE A 235 5.02 12.12 14.84
N GLY A 236 4.72 12.45 16.10
CA GLY A 236 5.08 13.75 16.69
C GLY A 236 6.58 14.02 16.74
N ARG A 237 7.43 12.98 16.79
CA ARG A 237 8.90 13.11 16.82
C ARG A 237 9.54 13.10 15.44
N HIS A 238 8.99 12.32 14.50
CA HIS A 238 9.66 11.99 13.23
C HIS A 238 8.97 12.56 11.99
N PHE A 239 7.73 13.06 12.11
CA PHE A 239 7.01 13.69 11.02
C PHE A 239 6.89 15.21 11.23
N LYS A 240 7.46 15.99 10.31
CA LYS A 240 7.47 17.47 10.31
C LYS A 240 6.11 18.01 9.89
N GLN A 241 5.13 17.90 10.76
CA GLN A 241 3.76 18.39 10.54
C GLN A 241 3.75 19.91 10.24
N PRO A 242 3.20 20.36 9.10
CA PRO A 242 3.06 21.79 8.81
C PRO A 242 2.09 22.49 9.76
N LYS A 243 2.39 23.74 10.13
CA LYS A 243 1.54 24.57 11.01
C LYS A 243 0.22 24.97 10.34
N GLU A 244 0.23 25.01 9.01
CA GLU A 244 -0.90 25.31 8.13
C GLU A 244 -1.75 24.06 7.85
N GLY A 245 -1.26 22.86 8.20
CA GLY A 245 -1.87 21.59 7.84
C GLY A 245 -1.28 20.96 6.58
N LEU A 246 -1.38 19.64 6.49
CA LEU A 246 -0.98 18.89 5.30
C LEU A 246 -1.79 19.36 4.09
N GLY A 247 -1.08 19.61 2.99
CA GLY A 247 -1.64 20.23 1.79
C GLY A 247 -1.56 21.75 1.73
N TYR A 248 -1.25 22.44 2.83
CA TYR A 248 -1.21 23.92 2.87
C TYR A 248 0.16 24.50 3.27
N GLY A 249 1.14 23.64 3.58
CA GLY A 249 2.51 24.04 3.95
C GLY A 249 3.43 24.46 2.79
N GLY A 250 2.96 24.45 1.53
CA GLY A 250 3.74 24.92 0.37
C GLY A 250 4.88 24.00 -0.08
N THR A 251 4.86 22.72 0.30
CA THR A 251 5.85 21.71 -0.13
C THR A 251 5.57 21.22 -1.56
N PRO A 252 6.55 20.58 -2.23
CA PRO A 252 6.34 19.95 -3.54
C PRO A 252 5.18 18.94 -3.56
N SER A 253 4.93 18.21 -2.46
CA SER A 253 3.84 17.24 -2.35
C SER A 253 2.53 17.80 -1.77
N SER A 254 2.44 19.12 -1.52
CA SER A 254 1.22 19.72 -0.95
C SER A 254 -0.02 19.52 -1.84
N HIS A 255 0.16 19.50 -3.17
CA HIS A 255 -0.95 19.21 -4.08
C HIS A 255 -1.49 17.79 -3.91
N MET A 256 -0.61 16.79 -3.71
CA MET A 256 -0.99 15.40 -3.49
C MET A 256 -1.85 15.23 -2.23
N TRP A 257 -1.48 15.90 -1.13
CA TRP A 257 -2.28 15.90 0.09
C TRP A 257 -3.66 16.56 -0.11
N ARG A 258 -3.75 17.65 -0.88
CA ARG A 258 -5.05 18.27 -1.20
C ARG A 258 -5.92 17.38 -2.09
N THR A 259 -5.30 16.67 -3.04
CA THR A 259 -5.95 15.67 -3.89
C THR A 259 -6.55 14.55 -3.04
N ILE A 260 -5.80 14.02 -2.07
CA ILE A 260 -6.29 13.00 -1.13
C ILE A 260 -7.37 13.57 -0.20
N ALA A 261 -7.20 14.80 0.29
CA ALA A 261 -8.15 15.46 1.18
C ALA A 261 -9.51 15.73 0.52
N ASN A 262 -9.54 16.08 -0.77
CA ASN A 262 -10.74 16.58 -1.44
C ASN A 262 -11.03 15.84 -2.74
N PRO A 263 -11.29 14.52 -2.72
CA PRO A 263 -11.45 13.72 -3.94
C PRO A 263 -12.66 14.13 -4.79
N ASN A 264 -13.65 14.77 -4.18
CA ASN A 264 -14.85 15.27 -4.86
C ASN A 264 -14.70 16.69 -5.45
N GLN A 265 -13.55 17.35 -5.24
CA GLN A 265 -13.33 18.71 -5.73
C GLN A 265 -12.44 18.69 -6.97
N PRO A 266 -12.78 19.48 -8.01
CA PRO A 266 -11.98 19.53 -9.23
C PRO A 266 -10.67 20.32 -9.08
N LEU A 267 -10.49 21.11 -8.01
CA LEU A 267 -9.33 21.97 -7.72
C LEU A 267 -9.07 22.08 -6.21
#